data_AF-A0A2A4W4Q9-F1
#
_entry.id   AF-A0A2A4W4Q9-F1
#
_cell.length_a   1.000
_cell.length_b   1.000
_cell.length_c   1.000
_cell.angle_alpha   90.00
_cell.angle_beta   90.00
_cell.angle_gamma   90.00
#
_symmetry.space_group_name_H-M   'P 1'
#
loop_
_entity.id
_entity.type
_entity.pdbx_description
1 polymer ?
#
loop_
_entity_poly.entity_id
_entity_poly.type
_entity_poly.pdbx_seq_one_letter_code
_entity_poly.pdbx_strand_id
1 'polypeptide(L)'
;MLIPHFPKQSSSINHIENSPARYFELTGIATAQSIIKIGEQTMLVADDGRFSYPMRLAHGTQSLQIEIQDPQGFPYAKVLTMNIQSHEQNRQIYLKQPIP
;
A
#
# COMPACT_ATOMS: atom_id res chain seq x y z
N MET A 1 46.54 41.84 13.80
CA MET A 1 45.25 41.24 14.24
C MET A 1 44.64 40.56 13.03
N LEU A 2 44.52 39.23 13.05
CA LEU A 2 43.97 38.42 11.95
C LEU A 2 42.57 37.95 12.35
N ILE A 3 41.57 38.22 11.51
CA ILE A 3 40.19 37.74 11.69
C ILE A 3 40.08 36.37 11.01
N PRO A 4 39.69 35.30 11.72
CA PRO A 4 39.48 34.01 11.07
C PRO A 4 38.21 34.04 10.22
N HIS A 5 38.37 33.71 8.93
CA HIS A 5 37.28 33.44 8.01
C HIS A 5 36.81 31.99 8.23
N PHE A 6 35.60 31.79 8.72
CA PHE A 6 34.97 30.47 8.78
C PHE A 6 34.16 30.23 7.50
N PRO A 7 34.38 29.13 6.75
CA PRO A 7 33.52 28.79 5.62
C PRO A 7 32.13 28.41 6.14
N LYS A 8 31.09 29.05 5.58
CA LYS A 8 29.70 28.65 5.79
C LYS A 8 29.50 27.28 5.14
N GLN A 9 29.40 26.22 5.95
CA GLN A 9 28.89 24.94 5.47
C GLN A 9 27.43 25.13 5.08
N SER A 10 27.17 25.26 3.78
CA SER A 10 25.85 25.09 3.20
C SER A 10 25.52 23.61 3.29
N SER A 11 24.96 23.17 4.43
CA SER A 11 24.29 21.88 4.50
C SER A 11 23.03 21.97 3.66
N SER A 12 23.15 21.60 2.37
CA SER A 12 22.01 21.15 1.59
C SER A 12 21.50 19.89 2.26
N ILE A 13 20.57 20.04 3.20
CA ILE A 13 19.81 18.93 3.76
C ILE A 13 19.04 18.38 2.56
N ASN A 14 19.48 17.24 2.05
CA ASN A 14 18.66 16.39 1.21
C ASN A 14 17.42 16.06 2.05
N HIS A 15 16.35 16.83 1.90
CA HIS A 15 15.03 16.49 2.39
C HIS A 15 14.51 15.37 1.49
N ILE A 16 15.13 14.19 1.63
CA ILE A 16 14.50 12.95 1.21
C ILE A 16 13.38 12.81 2.24
N GLU A 17 12.17 13.21 1.86
CA GLU A 17 10.97 12.96 2.65
C GLU A 17 10.90 11.45 2.88
N ASN A 18 11.43 11.02 4.02
CA ASN A 18 11.15 9.72 4.58
C ASN A 18 9.74 9.80 5.17
N SER A 19 8.77 10.08 4.30
CA SER A 19 7.37 10.22 4.67
C SER A 19 6.95 8.92 5.33
N PRO A 20 6.51 8.95 6.59
CA PRO A 20 6.27 7.74 7.36
C PRO A 20 5.23 6.89 6.65
N ALA A 21 5.49 5.58 6.60
CA ALA A 21 4.53 4.65 6.02
C ALA A 21 3.19 4.74 6.74
N ARG A 22 2.11 4.87 5.98
CA ARG A 22 0.73 5.06 6.46
C ARG A 22 -0.02 3.72 6.43
N TYR A 23 -0.98 3.59 7.33
CA TYR A 23 -1.86 2.44 7.37
C TYR A 23 -3.05 2.67 6.43
N PHE A 24 -3.35 1.66 5.63
CA PHE A 24 -4.51 1.58 4.75
C PHE A 24 -5.23 0.27 5.01
N GLU A 25 -6.47 0.19 4.55
CA GLU A 25 -7.28 -1.01 4.58
C GLU A 25 -7.70 -1.33 3.15
N LEU A 26 -7.28 -2.48 2.64
CA LEU A 26 -7.75 -3.01 1.36
C LEU A 26 -8.98 -3.86 1.62
N THR A 27 -10.13 -3.38 1.17
CA THR A 27 -11.40 -4.13 1.23
C THR A 27 -11.81 -4.60 -0.15
N GLY A 28 -12.44 -5.76 -0.25
CA GLY A 28 -12.97 -6.25 -1.52
C GLY A 28 -14.04 -7.32 -1.36
N ILE A 29 -14.56 -7.76 -2.51
CA ILE A 29 -15.51 -8.87 -2.65
C ILE A 29 -14.84 -9.97 -3.47
N ALA A 30 -14.95 -11.21 -3.01
CA ALA A 30 -14.53 -12.41 -3.73
C ALA A 30 -15.56 -13.52 -3.48
N THR A 31 -15.42 -14.66 -4.17
CA THR A 31 -16.26 -15.83 -3.90
C THR A 31 -16.07 -16.26 -2.44
N ALA A 32 -17.17 -16.51 -1.72
CA ALA A 32 -17.13 -17.02 -0.35
C ALA A 32 -16.21 -18.24 -0.25
N GLN A 33 -15.47 -18.37 0.85
CA GLN A 33 -14.52 -19.46 1.09
C GLN A 33 -13.31 -19.50 0.13
N SER A 34 -13.11 -18.48 -0.70
CA SER A 34 -11.85 -18.34 -1.43
C SER A 34 -10.70 -18.09 -0.46
N ILE A 35 -9.50 -18.48 -0.86
CA ILE A 35 -8.26 -18.16 -0.15
C ILE A 35 -7.61 -16.99 -0.87
N ILE A 36 -7.36 -15.89 -0.16
CA ILE A 36 -6.62 -14.74 -0.68
C ILE A 36 -5.25 -14.70 -0.05
N LYS A 37 -4.22 -14.51 -0.87
CA LYS A 37 -2.84 -14.33 -0.45
C LYS A 37 -2.31 -13.00 -0.94
N ILE A 38 -1.78 -12.21 0.00
CA ILE A 38 -1.22 -10.88 -0.22
C ILE A 38 0.13 -10.82 0.51
N GLY A 39 1.21 -10.85 -0.27
CA GLY A 39 2.56 -11.02 0.28
C GLY A 39 2.69 -12.36 1.02
N GLU A 40 3.07 -12.30 2.29
CA GLU A 40 3.21 -13.48 3.17
C GLU A 40 1.91 -13.84 3.90
N GLN A 41 0.89 -12.97 3.86
CA GLN A 41 -0.35 -13.20 4.58
C GLN A 41 -1.36 -13.92 3.70
N THR A 42 -2.00 -14.93 4.29
CA THR A 42 -3.11 -15.68 3.69
C THR A 42 -4.36 -15.48 4.53
N MET A 43 -5.51 -15.31 3.90
CA MET A 43 -6.81 -15.15 4.55
C MET A 43 -7.89 -15.94 3.82
N LEU A 44 -8.87 -16.41 4.59
CA LEU A 44 -10.09 -17.02 4.07
C LEU A 44 -11.15 -15.93 3.90
N VAL A 45 -11.82 -15.92 2.75
CA VAL A 45 -12.95 -15.03 2.48
C VAL A 45 -14.16 -15.51 3.27
N ALA A 46 -14.81 -14.58 3.98
CA ALA A 46 -15.99 -14.88 4.77
C ALA A 46 -17.17 -15.36 3.89
N ASP A 47 -18.19 -15.94 4.52
CA ASP A 47 -19.36 -16.48 3.81
C ASP A 47 -20.17 -15.40 3.07
N ASP A 48 -20.04 -14.13 3.47
CA ASP A 48 -20.65 -12.98 2.79
C ASP A 48 -19.83 -12.48 1.58
N GLY A 49 -18.73 -13.16 1.26
CA GLY A 49 -17.81 -12.82 0.16
C GLY A 49 -16.91 -11.62 0.44
N ARG A 50 -16.98 -11.00 1.62
CA ARG A 50 -16.19 -9.81 1.95
C ARG A 50 -14.84 -10.18 2.53
N PHE A 51 -13.84 -9.35 2.25
CA PHE A 51 -12.54 -9.41 2.93
C PHE A 51 -12.00 -8.01 3.23
N SER A 52 -11.16 -7.94 4.25
CA SER A 52 -10.38 -6.75 4.61
C SER A 52 -8.95 -7.15 4.95
N TYR A 53 -7.99 -6.38 4.43
CA TYR A 53 -6.57 -6.57 4.65
C TYR A 53 -5.92 -5.26 5.11
N PRO A 54 -5.42 -5.18 6.35
CA PRO A 54 -4.64 -4.02 6.79
C PRO A 54 -3.27 -4.03 6.11
N MET A 55 -2.86 -2.89 5.60
CA MET A 55 -1.60 -2.75 4.87
C MET A 55 -0.89 -1.46 5.27
N ARG A 56 0.45 -1.52 5.30
CA ARG A 56 1.28 -0.36 5.62
C ARG A 56 2.08 0.01 4.38
N LEU A 57 1.72 1.13 3.76
CA LEU A 57 2.35 1.59 2.52
C LEU A 57 3.21 2.82 2.78
N ALA A 58 4.40 2.82 2.18
CA ALA A 58 5.25 3.98 2.15
C ALA A 58 4.83 4.91 1.00
N HIS A 59 5.33 6.13 1.06
CA HIS A 59 5.23 7.06 -0.05
C HIS A 59 5.84 6.52 -1.34
N GLY A 60 5.30 6.99 -2.47
CA GLY A 60 5.75 6.63 -3.80
C GLY A 60 4.90 5.55 -4.46
N THR A 61 5.41 4.99 -5.55
CA THR A 61 4.72 3.94 -6.31
C THR A 61 5.03 2.58 -5.69
N GLN A 62 3.99 1.82 -5.37
CA GLN A 62 4.08 0.47 -4.82
C GLN A 62 3.13 -0.46 -5.59
N SER A 63 3.56 -1.70 -5.81
CA SER A 63 2.75 -2.73 -6.45
C SER A 63 2.39 -3.81 -5.44
N LEU A 64 1.11 -4.18 -5.41
CA LEU A 64 0.60 -5.25 -4.56
C LEU A 64 0.09 -6.39 -5.44
N GLN A 65 0.65 -7.58 -5.26
CA GLN A 65 0.16 -8.80 -5.89
C GLN A 65 -0.87 -9.45 -4.98
N ILE A 66 -2.04 -9.74 -5.53
CA ILE A 66 -3.14 -10.41 -4.87
C ILE A 66 -3.37 -11.72 -5.62
N GLU A 67 -3.15 -12.83 -4.93
CA GLU A 67 -3.43 -14.19 -5.41
C GLU A 67 -4.74 -14.65 -4.76
N ILE A 68 -5.65 -15.18 -5.55
CA ILE A 68 -6.94 -15.71 -5.08
C ILE A 68 -7.06 -17.13 -5.61
N GLN A 69 -7.37 -18.08 -4.74
CA GLN A 69 -7.79 -19.42 -5.13
C GLN A 69 -9.25 -19.56 -4.73
N ASP A 70 -10.12 -19.78 -5.70
CA ASP A 70 -11.53 -19.99 -5.42
C ASP A 70 -11.76 -21.35 -4.72
N PRO A 71 -12.98 -21.62 -4.19
CA PRO A 71 -13.28 -22.88 -3.51
C PRO A 71 -13.18 -24.11 -4.43
N GLN A 72 -13.20 -23.93 -5.74
CA GLN A 72 -13.07 -24.98 -6.74
C GLN A 72 -11.60 -25.26 -7.09
N GLY A 73 -10.68 -24.44 -6.58
CA GLY A 73 -9.24 -24.57 -6.79
C GLY A 73 -8.72 -23.82 -8.02
N PHE A 74 -9.53 -22.97 -8.66
CA PHE A 74 -9.06 -22.16 -9.77
C PHE A 74 -8.27 -20.94 -9.26
N PRO A 75 -7.01 -20.78 -9.70
CA PRO A 75 -6.22 -19.64 -9.31
C PRO A 75 -6.53 -18.40 -10.17
N TYR A 76 -6.55 -17.24 -9.54
CA TYR A 76 -6.66 -15.93 -10.13
C TYR A 76 -5.61 -15.01 -9.49
N ALA A 77 -5.00 -14.11 -10.27
CA ALA A 77 -4.03 -13.16 -9.74
C ALA A 77 -4.29 -11.76 -10.32
N LYS A 78 -4.14 -10.74 -9.47
CA LYS A 78 -4.26 -9.33 -9.86
C LYS A 78 -3.12 -8.52 -9.24
N VAL A 79 -2.54 -7.63 -10.02
CA VAL A 79 -1.56 -6.66 -9.54
C VAL A 79 -2.23 -5.29 -9.44
N LEU A 80 -2.16 -4.70 -8.25
CA LEU A 80 -2.62 -3.34 -7.98
C LEU A 80 -1.41 -2.42 -7.83
N THR A 81 -1.23 -1.50 -8.78
CA THR A 81 -0.21 -0.45 -8.68
C THR A 81 -0.83 0.78 -8.03
N MET A 82 -0.26 1.22 -6.91
CA MET A 82 -0.72 2.36 -6.12
C MET A 82 0.36 3.43 -6.11
N ASN A 83 -0.02 4.69 -6.32
CA ASN A 83 0.86 5.83 -6.12
C ASN A 83 0.42 6.56 -4.85
N ILE A 84 1.20 6.43 -3.78
CA ILE A 84 0.92 7.05 -2.48
C ILE A 84 1.63 8.39 -2.42
N GLN A 85 0.84 9.47 -2.47
CA GLN A 85 1.32 10.84 -2.37
C GLN A 85 0.91 11.44 -1.03
N SER A 86 1.76 12.31 -0.46
CA SER A 86 1.40 13.09 0.72
C SER A 86 0.60 14.22 0.15
N HIS A 87 -0.70 14.02 0.12
CA HIS A 87 -1.54 15.16 0.32
C HIS A 87 -1.46 15.45 1.82
N GLU A 88 -1.05 16.67 2.19
CA GLU A 88 -1.29 17.21 3.53
C GLU A 88 -2.81 17.36 3.84
N GLN A 89 -3.69 16.69 3.08
CA GLN A 89 -5.13 16.71 3.26
C GLN A 89 -5.69 15.28 3.16
N ASN A 90 -6.16 14.78 4.30
CA ASN A 90 -7.00 13.59 4.46
C ASN A 90 -7.97 13.36 3.29
N ARG A 91 -7.65 12.43 2.38
CA ARG A 91 -8.65 11.87 1.46
C ARG A 91 -8.60 10.35 1.52
N GLN A 92 -9.66 9.77 2.07
CA GLN A 92 -9.96 8.34 1.98
C GLN A 92 -9.99 7.93 0.50
N ILE A 93 -9.11 7.01 0.11
CA ILE A 93 -9.10 6.45 -1.25
C ILE A 93 -10.12 5.31 -1.26
N TYR A 94 -11.29 5.55 -1.85
CA TYR A 94 -12.27 4.50 -2.14
C TYR A 94 -11.94 3.85 -3.49
N LEU A 95 -11.32 2.68 -3.49
CA LEU A 95 -11.15 1.87 -4.70
C LEU A 95 -12.46 1.11 -4.99
N LYS A 96 -13.33 1.71 -5.82
CA LYS A 96 -14.42 0.98 -6.49
C LYS A 96 -13.93 0.48 -7.83
N GLN A 97 -13.42 -0.75 -7.88
CA GLN A 97 -13.40 -1.50 -9.13
C GLN A 97 -14.24 -2.77 -8.96
N PRO A 98 -15.25 -3.01 -9.82
CA PRO A 98 -15.89 -4.31 -9.90
C PRO A 98 -14.84 -5.34 -10.35
N ILE A 99 -14.76 -6.45 -9.64
CA ILE A 99 -14.07 -7.65 -10.11
C ILE A 99 -15.10 -8.44 -10.91
N PRO A 100 -14.87 -8.72 -12.21
CA PRO A 100 -15.73 -9.61 -13.01
C PRO A 100 -15.73 -11.04 -12.48
#